data_AF-A0A2V0PIS1-F1
#
_entry.id   AF-A0A2V0PIS1-F1
#
_cell.length_a   1.000
_cell.length_b   1.000
_cell.length_c   1.000
_cell.angle_alpha   90.00
_cell.angle_beta   90.00
_cell.angle_gamma   90.00
#
_symmetry.space_group_name_H-M   'P 1'
#
loop_
_entity.id
_entity.type
_entity.pdbx_description
1 polymer ?
#
loop_
_entity_poly.entity_id
_entity_poly.type
_entity_poly.pdbx_seq_one_letter_code
_entity_poly.pdbx_strand_id
1 'polypeptide(L)'
;MSPEVEALAAKIEAAFAGAGTAAAAGQAALAAAVEAAFPGLRERTGRGGAARASVSNAARLACQRLTRRALDAGEAPMRWAPPGAAAPALPLLLDRLYGLAQASLTDHPPVATVSGLLEEVADASSGEACGDVLDFLAAREATFREVRDNKMPLLRLCNRLLARFSRASEPQLCAAALVFLAKAVPPGAVDSSGQPVDALLYAATWGLQPLLANPRETATPDAWAKFVAGVRTVLAALSAQPAQVAAGATGAAGAGGGEGTVGYLSSPQLFGLQLRDATFRRALLVQVLVLLQAVQGPVKAADPTLRAKQQPEAAALEAEVYAALEATPDDGKAFVAALRGVLRRAEGWVQWKRGGPPPAPAPKDAKACPDYERPPLEPGLAERVAEGEQKAAAAAARAQARRDA
;
A
#
# COMPACT_ATOMS: atom_id res chain seq x y z
N MET A 1 29.76 -15.24 -1.29
CA MET A 1 28.70 -16.24 -1.03
C MET A 1 29.38 -17.60 -0.86
N SER A 2 28.92 -18.51 -0.01
CA SER A 2 29.61 -19.80 0.16
C SER A 2 29.36 -20.73 -1.04
N PRO A 3 30.33 -21.58 -1.42
CA PRO A 3 30.19 -22.52 -2.54
C PRO A 3 29.02 -23.51 -2.34
N GLU A 4 28.68 -23.83 -1.09
CA GLU A 4 27.53 -24.66 -0.74
C GLU A 4 26.18 -23.98 -1.07
N VAL A 5 26.07 -22.67 -0.85
CA VAL A 5 24.87 -21.88 -1.21
C VAL A 5 24.72 -21.80 -2.73
N GLU A 6 25.81 -21.61 -3.48
CA GLU A 6 25.77 -21.62 -4.95
C GLU A 6 25.37 -22.99 -5.50
N ALA A 7 25.96 -24.07 -4.96
CA ALA A 7 25.67 -25.43 -5.39
C ALA A 7 24.21 -25.79 -5.10
N LEU A 8 23.68 -25.42 -3.92
CA LEU A 8 22.27 -25.66 -3.59
C LEU A 8 21.34 -24.80 -4.46
N ALA A 9 21.65 -23.52 -4.67
CA ALA A 9 20.86 -22.65 -5.53
C ALA A 9 20.79 -23.18 -6.97
N ALA A 10 21.91 -23.66 -7.52
CA ALA A 10 21.96 -24.27 -8.85
C ALA A 10 21.14 -25.57 -8.93
N LYS A 11 21.14 -26.39 -7.88
CA LYS A 11 20.31 -27.60 -7.81
C LYS A 11 18.81 -27.26 -7.75
N ILE A 12 18.44 -26.26 -6.93
CA ILE A 12 17.06 -25.77 -6.86
C ILE A 12 16.65 -25.23 -8.23
N GLU A 13 17.44 -24.32 -8.81
CA GLU A 13 17.19 -23.74 -10.13
C GLU A 13 17.01 -24.84 -11.19
N ALA A 14 17.92 -25.83 -11.27
CA ALA A 14 17.83 -26.92 -12.25
C ALA A 14 16.57 -27.77 -12.07
N ALA A 15 16.12 -27.99 -10.82
CA ALA A 15 14.89 -28.73 -10.53
C ALA A 15 13.62 -28.00 -11.01
N PHE A 16 13.66 -26.67 -11.14
CA PHE A 16 12.54 -25.84 -11.58
C PHE A 16 12.72 -25.22 -12.98
N ALA A 17 13.90 -25.32 -13.60
CA ALA A 17 14.23 -24.72 -14.91
C ALA A 17 14.42 -25.73 -16.06
N GLY A 18 14.34 -27.05 -15.80
CA GLY A 18 14.63 -28.10 -16.79
C GLY A 18 13.40 -28.72 -17.47
N ALA A 19 13.59 -29.22 -18.70
CA ALA A 19 12.58 -29.88 -19.55
C ALA A 19 12.24 -31.34 -19.17
N GLY A 20 12.52 -31.76 -17.94
CA GLY A 20 12.31 -33.14 -17.47
C GLY A 20 11.30 -33.18 -16.34
N THR A 21 10.11 -33.75 -16.60
CA THR A 21 9.02 -33.98 -15.64
C THR A 21 8.98 -32.98 -14.49
N ALA A 22 8.44 -31.78 -14.73
CA ALA A 22 7.99 -30.88 -13.66
C ALA A 22 7.04 -31.59 -12.65
N ALA A 23 6.55 -32.79 -12.99
CA ALA A 23 5.82 -33.71 -12.13
C ALA A 23 6.65 -34.44 -11.04
N ALA A 24 7.98 -34.51 -11.11
CA ALA A 24 8.80 -35.34 -10.19
C ALA A 24 9.57 -34.57 -9.10
N ALA A 25 9.72 -33.25 -9.21
CA ALA A 25 10.30 -32.43 -8.14
C ALA A 25 9.24 -32.14 -7.05
N GLY A 26 8.74 -33.21 -6.43
CA GLY A 26 7.84 -33.12 -5.28
C GLY A 26 8.52 -32.46 -4.08
N GLN A 27 7.73 -32.09 -3.08
CA GLN A 27 8.22 -31.56 -1.80
C GLN A 27 9.32 -32.45 -1.17
N ALA A 28 9.25 -33.76 -1.39
CA ALA A 28 10.25 -34.75 -1.00
C ALA A 28 11.60 -34.58 -1.72
N ALA A 29 11.61 -34.21 -3.01
CA ALA A 29 12.83 -33.99 -3.77
C ALA A 29 13.55 -32.70 -3.31
N LEU A 30 12.79 -31.63 -3.05
CA LEU A 30 13.35 -30.41 -2.49
C LEU A 30 13.87 -30.64 -1.06
N ALA A 31 13.12 -31.37 -0.23
CA ALA A 31 13.56 -31.75 1.11
C ALA A 31 14.84 -32.61 1.07
N ALA A 32 14.92 -33.59 0.15
CA ALA A 32 16.11 -34.42 -0.04
C ALA A 32 17.33 -33.61 -0.52
N ALA A 33 17.13 -32.63 -1.43
CA ALA A 33 18.19 -31.75 -1.89
C ALA A 33 18.74 -30.86 -0.76
N VAL A 34 17.85 -30.38 0.13
CA VAL A 34 18.22 -29.59 1.31
C VAL A 34 18.97 -30.45 2.33
N GLU A 35 18.48 -31.64 2.67
CA GLU A 35 19.14 -32.57 3.60
C GLU A 35 20.50 -33.05 3.06
N ALA A 36 20.62 -33.30 1.75
CA ALA A 36 21.88 -33.70 1.13
C ALA A 36 22.92 -32.56 1.11
N ALA A 37 22.48 -31.30 1.00
CA ALA A 37 23.36 -30.14 1.04
C ALA A 37 23.76 -29.76 2.47
N PHE A 38 22.87 -29.99 3.44
CA PHE A 38 23.08 -29.68 4.85
C PHE A 38 22.65 -30.85 5.76
N PRO A 39 23.49 -31.90 5.88
CA PRO A 39 23.18 -33.05 6.73
C PRO A 39 23.01 -32.63 8.20
N GLY A 40 21.98 -33.13 8.88
CA GLY A 40 21.74 -32.83 10.30
C GLY A 40 21.01 -31.51 10.56
N LEU A 41 20.35 -30.91 9.56
CA LEU A 41 19.57 -29.67 9.70
C LEU A 41 18.49 -29.74 10.79
N ARG A 42 17.96 -30.95 11.06
CA ARG A 42 16.95 -31.23 12.09
C ARG A 42 17.52 -31.31 13.51
N GLU A 43 18.83 -31.45 13.66
CA GLU A 43 19.48 -31.57 14.96
C GLU A 43 19.54 -30.17 15.61
N ARG A 44 18.85 -29.98 16.74
CA ARG A 44 18.72 -28.71 17.49
C ARG A 44 20.02 -28.25 18.18
N THR A 45 21.18 -28.40 17.54
CA THR A 45 22.46 -27.90 18.04
C THR A 45 22.79 -26.54 17.42
N GLY A 46 23.63 -25.73 18.09
CA GLY A 46 23.91 -24.33 17.71
C GLY A 46 24.43 -24.10 16.27
N ARG A 47 24.84 -25.15 15.55
CA ARG A 47 25.21 -25.11 14.11
C ARG A 47 24.01 -25.00 13.16
N GLY A 48 22.78 -25.22 13.63
CA GLY A 48 21.56 -25.17 12.81
C GLY A 48 21.22 -23.78 12.24
N GLY A 49 21.62 -22.68 12.91
CA GLY A 49 21.33 -21.32 12.45
C GLY A 49 22.02 -20.93 11.14
N ALA A 50 23.31 -21.26 11.00
CA ALA A 50 24.11 -20.95 9.80
C ALA A 50 23.64 -21.78 8.58
N ALA A 51 23.25 -23.04 8.81
CA ALA A 51 22.70 -23.90 7.77
C ALA A 51 21.32 -23.39 7.29
N ARG A 52 20.45 -22.92 8.20
CA ARG A 52 19.15 -22.31 7.86
C ARG A 52 19.30 -21.04 7.03
N ALA A 53 20.21 -20.15 7.44
CA ALA A 53 20.51 -18.93 6.66
C ALA A 53 21.04 -19.28 5.26
N SER A 54 21.85 -20.33 5.15
CA SER A 54 22.37 -20.81 3.86
C SER A 54 21.27 -21.35 2.95
N VAL A 55 20.29 -22.08 3.49
CA VAL A 55 19.10 -22.53 2.73
C VAL A 55 18.25 -21.35 2.25
N SER A 56 17.96 -20.38 3.12
CA SER A 56 17.22 -19.16 2.73
C SER A 56 17.95 -18.37 1.65
N ASN A 57 19.27 -18.24 1.73
CA ASN A 57 20.08 -17.57 0.73
C ASN A 57 20.11 -18.32 -0.60
N ALA A 58 20.17 -19.66 -0.57
CA ALA A 58 20.12 -20.49 -1.78
C ALA A 58 18.76 -20.40 -2.47
N ALA A 59 17.67 -20.44 -1.69
CA ALA A 59 16.31 -20.24 -2.19
C ALA A 59 16.12 -18.85 -2.81
N ARG A 60 16.68 -17.81 -2.17
CA ARG A 60 16.68 -16.44 -2.71
C ARG A 60 17.42 -16.35 -4.03
N LEU A 61 18.64 -16.88 -4.11
CA LEU A 61 19.40 -16.85 -5.34
C LEU A 61 18.71 -17.64 -6.47
N ALA A 62 18.14 -18.81 -6.17
CA ALA A 62 17.38 -19.58 -7.16
C ALA A 62 16.15 -18.80 -7.67
N CYS A 63 15.41 -18.15 -6.77
CA CYS A 63 14.28 -17.30 -7.14
C CYS A 63 14.71 -16.11 -8.03
N GLN A 64 15.81 -15.43 -7.69
CA GLN A 64 16.37 -14.34 -8.50
C GLN A 64 16.77 -14.80 -9.90
N ARG A 65 17.41 -15.97 -10.02
CA ARG A 65 17.81 -16.53 -11.32
C ARG A 65 16.62 -16.94 -12.18
N LEU A 66 15.61 -17.60 -11.59
CA LEU A 66 14.37 -17.95 -12.30
C LEU A 66 13.61 -16.69 -12.76
N THR A 67 13.54 -15.67 -11.90
CA THR A 67 12.95 -14.37 -12.23
C THR A 67 13.68 -13.75 -13.41
N ARG A 68 15.01 -13.74 -13.38
CA ARG A 68 15.82 -13.19 -14.48
C ARG A 68 15.62 -13.95 -15.79
N ARG A 69 15.59 -15.28 -15.77
CA ARG A 69 15.31 -16.09 -16.98
C ARG A 69 13.95 -15.78 -17.60
N ALA A 70 12.92 -15.59 -16.76
CA ALA A 70 11.60 -15.20 -17.24
C ALA A 70 11.63 -13.83 -17.93
N LEU A 71 12.30 -12.86 -17.31
CA LEU A 71 12.47 -11.51 -17.87
C LEU A 71 13.30 -11.51 -19.15
N ASP A 72 14.38 -12.29 -19.21
CA ASP A 72 15.22 -12.46 -20.41
C ASP A 72 14.43 -13.13 -21.56
N ALA A 73 13.43 -13.94 -21.24
CA ALA A 73 12.48 -14.52 -22.20
C ALA A 73 11.33 -13.56 -22.57
N GLY A 74 11.24 -12.37 -21.97
CA GLY A 74 10.17 -11.41 -22.18
C GLY A 74 8.82 -11.81 -21.57
N GLU A 75 8.82 -12.75 -20.62
CA GLU A 75 7.61 -13.26 -19.98
C GLU A 75 7.47 -12.76 -18.52
N ALA A 76 6.23 -12.73 -18.02
CA ALA A 76 5.96 -12.39 -16.63
C ALA A 76 6.52 -13.47 -15.70
N PRO A 77 7.35 -13.13 -14.68
CA PRO A 77 8.03 -14.12 -13.83
C PRO A 77 7.13 -15.16 -13.16
N MET A 78 5.91 -14.77 -12.79
CA MET A 78 4.93 -15.66 -12.14
C MET A 78 4.18 -16.57 -13.12
N ARG A 79 4.22 -16.29 -14.43
CA ARG A 79 3.59 -17.09 -15.49
C ARG A 79 4.58 -17.91 -16.31
N TRP A 80 5.85 -17.53 -16.28
CA TRP A 80 6.89 -18.17 -17.07
C TRP A 80 7.08 -19.65 -16.74
N ALA A 81 6.99 -20.47 -17.79
CA ALA A 81 7.27 -21.90 -17.75
C ALA A 81 8.52 -22.20 -18.60
N PRO A 82 9.47 -22.99 -18.09
CA PRO A 82 10.59 -23.46 -18.88
C PRO A 82 10.11 -24.23 -20.12
N PRO A 83 10.85 -24.25 -21.23
CA PRO A 83 10.49 -25.02 -22.41
C PRO A 83 10.23 -26.50 -22.06
N GLY A 84 9.03 -26.99 -22.37
CA GLY A 84 8.60 -28.36 -22.07
C GLY A 84 8.01 -28.58 -20.67
N ALA A 85 7.90 -27.55 -19.84
CA ALA A 85 7.23 -27.63 -18.54
C ALA A 85 5.72 -27.39 -18.66
N ALA A 86 4.93 -28.11 -17.87
CA ALA A 86 3.46 -27.98 -17.84
C ALA A 86 2.96 -26.88 -16.90
N ALA A 87 3.83 -26.29 -16.08
CA ALA A 87 3.46 -25.32 -15.06
C ALA A 87 4.57 -24.28 -14.82
N PRO A 88 4.22 -23.07 -14.36
CA PRO A 88 5.18 -22.01 -14.10
C PRO A 88 6.18 -22.35 -12.99
N ALA A 89 7.46 -22.04 -13.20
CA ALA A 89 8.55 -22.45 -12.31
C ALA A 89 8.51 -21.74 -10.95
N LEU A 90 8.24 -20.43 -10.96
CA LEU A 90 8.34 -19.59 -9.77
C LEU A 90 7.23 -19.88 -8.73
N PRO A 91 5.93 -19.95 -9.12
CA PRO A 91 4.87 -20.35 -8.20
C PRO A 91 5.09 -21.73 -7.58
N LEU A 92 5.57 -22.70 -8.36
CA LEU A 92 5.90 -24.03 -7.87
C LEU A 92 7.01 -23.98 -6.83
N LEU A 93 8.11 -23.25 -7.09
CA LEU A 93 9.19 -23.09 -6.12
C LEU A 93 8.66 -22.48 -4.81
N LEU A 94 7.88 -21.40 -4.90
CA LEU A 94 7.31 -20.72 -3.73
C LEU A 94 6.38 -21.65 -2.93
N ASP A 95 5.56 -22.47 -3.60
CA ASP A 95 4.72 -23.49 -2.96
C ASP A 95 5.53 -24.58 -2.26
N ARG A 96 6.62 -25.03 -2.86
CA ARG A 96 7.49 -26.05 -2.24
C ARG A 96 8.27 -25.48 -1.05
N LEU A 97 8.73 -24.23 -1.14
CA LEU A 97 9.35 -23.53 -0.01
C LEU A 97 8.36 -23.36 1.14
N TYR A 98 7.08 -23.13 0.83
CA TYR A 98 6.03 -23.10 1.82
C TYR A 98 5.83 -24.47 2.49
N GLY A 99 5.73 -25.54 1.71
CA GLY A 99 5.58 -26.89 2.25
C GLY A 99 6.73 -27.32 3.17
N LEU A 100 7.96 -26.88 2.89
CA LEU A 100 9.11 -27.11 3.79
C LEU A 100 8.94 -26.40 5.15
N ALA A 101 8.29 -25.23 5.16
CA ALA A 101 7.99 -24.50 6.39
C ALA A 101 6.99 -25.24 7.28
N GLN A 102 5.95 -25.81 6.67
CA GLN A 102 4.92 -26.56 7.40
C GLN A 102 5.43 -27.90 7.93
N ALA A 103 6.38 -28.53 7.24
CA ALA A 103 6.95 -29.82 7.64
C ALA A 103 7.92 -29.75 8.84
N SER A 104 8.08 -28.58 9.48
CA SER A 104 9.02 -28.35 10.60
C SER A 104 10.47 -28.78 10.32
N LEU A 105 10.86 -28.88 9.05
CA LEU A 105 12.24 -29.17 8.64
C LEU A 105 13.16 -27.98 8.90
N THR A 106 12.57 -26.83 9.18
CA THR A 106 13.22 -25.59 9.61
C THR A 106 12.37 -24.97 10.72
N ASP A 107 12.91 -24.68 11.91
CA ASP A 107 12.20 -23.75 12.81
C ASP A 107 12.21 -22.38 12.12
N HIS A 108 11.01 -21.84 11.81
CA HIS A 108 10.75 -20.51 11.21
C HIS A 108 11.99 -19.75 10.68
N PRO A 109 12.27 -19.83 9.36
CA PRO A 109 11.99 -18.68 8.50
C PRO A 109 11.63 -18.93 7.00
N PRO A 110 11.03 -20.05 6.52
CA PRO A 110 10.83 -20.17 5.06
C PRO A 110 9.70 -19.28 4.53
N VAL A 111 8.65 -19.01 5.31
CA VAL A 111 7.53 -18.17 4.83
C VAL A 111 7.85 -16.67 4.90
N ALA A 112 8.63 -16.23 5.90
CA ALA A 112 9.21 -14.89 5.91
C ALA A 112 10.19 -14.71 4.72
N THR A 113 10.84 -15.80 4.29
CA THR A 113 11.62 -15.83 3.05
C THR A 113 10.68 -15.66 1.85
N VAL A 114 9.56 -16.41 1.73
CA VAL A 114 8.61 -16.32 0.60
C VAL A 114 8.06 -14.91 0.40
N SER A 115 7.57 -14.21 1.43
CA SER A 115 7.12 -12.82 1.28
C SER A 115 8.24 -11.88 0.81
N GLY A 116 9.47 -12.10 1.32
CA GLY A 116 10.63 -11.35 0.86
C GLY A 116 11.08 -11.71 -0.56
N LEU A 117 10.84 -12.94 -1.02
CA LEU A 117 11.07 -13.34 -2.41
C LEU A 117 10.02 -12.71 -3.32
N LEU A 118 8.75 -12.74 -2.93
CA LEU A 118 7.68 -12.05 -3.66
C LEU A 118 7.93 -10.53 -3.73
N GLU A 119 8.53 -9.93 -2.69
CA GLU A 119 8.97 -8.52 -2.72
C GLU A 119 10.01 -8.28 -3.83
N GLU A 120 11.03 -9.14 -3.93
CA GLU A 120 12.05 -9.07 -4.98
C GLU A 120 11.50 -9.34 -6.38
N VAL A 121 10.60 -10.32 -6.51
CA VAL A 121 9.92 -10.64 -7.78
C VAL A 121 9.05 -9.49 -8.22
N ALA A 122 8.27 -8.91 -7.30
CA ALA A 122 7.53 -7.70 -7.57
C ALA A 122 8.49 -6.64 -8.06
N ASP A 123 9.56 -6.32 -7.31
CA ASP A 123 10.57 -5.32 -7.68
C ASP A 123 11.16 -5.46 -9.08
N ALA A 124 11.43 -6.68 -9.53
CA ALA A 124 11.97 -6.94 -10.87
C ALA A 124 10.90 -6.91 -11.98
N SER A 125 9.61 -6.99 -11.63
CA SER A 125 8.49 -7.09 -12.57
C SER A 125 7.91 -5.72 -12.97
N SER A 126 7.24 -5.68 -14.13
CA SER A 126 6.42 -4.54 -14.55
C SER A 126 5.18 -4.37 -13.67
N GLY A 127 4.54 -3.20 -13.71
CA GLY A 127 3.31 -2.94 -12.96
C GLY A 127 2.17 -3.92 -13.30
N GLU A 128 2.03 -4.27 -14.57
CA GLU A 128 1.03 -5.25 -15.05
C GLU A 128 1.33 -6.66 -14.51
N ALA A 129 2.60 -7.10 -14.54
CA ALA A 129 3.01 -8.42 -14.03
C ALA A 129 2.93 -8.54 -12.50
N CYS A 130 2.89 -7.42 -11.77
CA CYS A 130 2.64 -7.43 -10.32
C CYS A 130 1.23 -7.93 -9.95
N GLY A 131 0.27 -7.95 -10.89
CA GLY A 131 -1.05 -8.57 -10.67
C GLY A 131 -0.95 -10.06 -10.32
N ASP A 132 -0.05 -10.79 -10.99
CA ASP A 132 0.15 -12.23 -10.75
C ASP A 132 0.74 -12.52 -9.36
N VAL A 133 1.54 -11.59 -8.83
CA VAL A 133 2.07 -11.66 -7.46
C VAL A 133 0.92 -11.52 -6.45
N LEU A 134 -0.02 -10.61 -6.72
CA LEU A 134 -1.19 -10.43 -5.88
C LEU A 134 -2.15 -11.64 -5.94
N ASP A 135 -2.35 -12.23 -7.12
CA ASP A 135 -3.16 -13.45 -7.28
C ASP A 135 -2.54 -14.63 -6.52
N PHE A 136 -1.21 -14.77 -6.59
CA PHE A 136 -0.49 -15.79 -5.83
C PHE A 136 -0.69 -15.64 -4.31
N LEU A 137 -0.59 -14.40 -3.81
CA LEU A 137 -0.85 -14.07 -2.41
C LEU A 137 -2.30 -14.36 -2.00
N ALA A 138 -3.27 -13.91 -2.80
CA ALA A 138 -4.70 -14.07 -2.52
C ALA A 138 -5.11 -15.55 -2.46
N ALA A 139 -4.60 -16.39 -3.37
CA ALA A 139 -4.84 -17.83 -3.36
C ALA A 139 -4.30 -18.54 -2.10
N ARG A 140 -3.37 -17.89 -1.38
CA ARG A 140 -2.67 -18.45 -0.19
C ARG A 140 -2.92 -17.61 1.07
N GLU A 141 -3.97 -16.81 1.09
CA GLU A 141 -4.25 -15.83 2.15
C GLU A 141 -4.16 -16.41 3.57
N ALA A 142 -4.85 -17.52 3.84
CA ALA A 142 -4.87 -18.17 5.16
C ALA A 142 -3.46 -18.56 5.63
N THR A 143 -2.68 -19.09 4.69
CA THR A 143 -1.29 -19.49 4.88
C THR A 143 -0.40 -18.31 5.25
N PHE A 144 -0.51 -17.17 4.55
CA PHE A 144 0.31 -15.98 4.86
C PHE A 144 -0.04 -15.36 6.21
N ARG A 145 -1.29 -15.51 6.67
CA ARG A 145 -1.82 -14.96 7.92
C ARG A 145 -1.40 -15.74 9.17
N GLU A 146 -1.28 -17.07 9.08
CA GLU A 146 -0.93 -17.94 10.21
C GLU A 146 0.53 -17.80 10.64
N VAL A 147 1.41 -17.30 9.77
CA VAL A 147 2.83 -17.18 10.06
C VAL A 147 3.15 -15.94 10.91
N ARG A 148 3.49 -16.18 12.18
CA ARG A 148 3.79 -15.16 13.19
C ARG A 148 4.83 -14.11 12.75
N ASP A 149 5.91 -14.54 12.09
CA ASP A 149 7.04 -13.69 11.69
C ASP A 149 6.88 -13.07 10.28
N ASN A 150 5.71 -13.22 9.66
CA ASN A 150 5.48 -12.77 8.28
C ASN A 150 4.92 -11.35 8.16
N LYS A 151 4.55 -10.73 9.29
CA LYS A 151 3.83 -9.45 9.30
C LYS A 151 4.59 -8.33 8.60
N MET A 152 5.87 -8.13 8.94
CA MET A 152 6.67 -7.04 8.37
C MET A 152 7.02 -7.25 6.89
N PRO A 153 7.49 -8.44 6.46
CA PRO A 153 7.69 -8.72 5.03
C PRO A 153 6.42 -8.56 4.19
N LEU A 154 5.28 -9.03 4.69
CA LEU A 154 4.01 -8.96 3.96
C LEU A 154 3.52 -7.52 3.79
N LEU A 155 3.67 -6.68 4.83
CA LEU A 155 3.37 -5.26 4.75
C LEU A 155 4.28 -4.53 3.76
N ARG A 156 5.59 -4.83 3.73
CA ARG A 156 6.51 -4.26 2.74
C ARG A 156 6.10 -4.62 1.33
N LEU A 157 5.82 -5.91 1.08
CA LEU A 157 5.34 -6.40 -0.21
C LEU A 157 4.04 -5.70 -0.64
N CYS A 158 3.04 -5.64 0.23
CA CYS A 158 1.77 -4.97 -0.10
C CYS A 158 1.97 -3.47 -0.40
N ASN A 159 2.78 -2.76 0.39
CA ASN A 159 3.11 -1.36 0.10
C ASN A 159 3.85 -1.20 -1.23
N ARG A 160 4.74 -2.14 -1.58
CA ARG A 160 5.42 -2.19 -2.88
C ARG A 160 4.42 -2.32 -4.03
N LEU A 161 3.49 -3.26 -3.89
CA LEU A 161 2.42 -3.51 -4.86
C LEU A 161 1.52 -2.28 -5.01
N LEU A 162 1.12 -1.64 -3.92
CA LEU A 162 0.31 -0.41 -3.95
C LEU A 162 1.02 0.73 -4.67
N ALA A 163 2.31 0.94 -4.40
CA ALA A 163 3.10 1.94 -5.11
C ALA A 163 3.20 1.64 -6.61
N ARG A 164 3.31 0.37 -6.99
CA ARG A 164 3.35 -0.08 -8.39
C ARG A 164 2.01 0.10 -9.10
N PHE A 165 0.91 -0.36 -8.51
CA PHE A 165 -0.44 -0.23 -9.08
C PHE A 165 -0.91 1.21 -9.19
N SER A 166 -0.54 2.05 -8.21
CA SER A 166 -0.82 3.49 -8.27
C SER A 166 -0.11 4.17 -9.44
N ARG A 167 1.15 3.81 -9.74
CA ARG A 167 1.90 4.35 -10.88
C ARG A 167 1.44 3.79 -12.22
N ALA A 168 0.99 2.54 -12.23
CA ALA A 168 0.46 1.87 -13.42
C ALA A 168 -0.98 2.30 -13.77
N SER A 169 -1.63 3.13 -12.95
CA SER A 169 -3.05 3.48 -13.10
C SER A 169 -3.99 2.26 -13.10
N GLU A 170 -3.71 1.27 -12.25
CA GLU A 170 -4.48 0.03 -12.12
C GLU A 170 -5.36 0.07 -10.84
N PRO A 171 -6.52 0.75 -10.85
CA PRO A 171 -7.34 0.98 -9.65
C PRO A 171 -7.90 -0.32 -9.06
N GLN A 172 -8.15 -1.32 -9.90
CA GLN A 172 -8.71 -2.62 -9.50
C GLN A 172 -7.68 -3.45 -8.71
N LEU A 173 -6.43 -3.48 -9.17
CA LEU A 173 -5.34 -4.17 -8.48
C LEU A 173 -4.94 -3.44 -7.19
N CYS A 174 -4.98 -2.11 -7.19
CA CYS A 174 -4.79 -1.32 -5.97
C CYS A 174 -5.85 -1.69 -4.91
N ALA A 175 -7.14 -1.71 -5.29
CA ALA A 175 -8.22 -2.14 -4.41
C ALA A 175 -8.04 -3.57 -3.90
N ALA A 176 -7.66 -4.51 -4.76
CA ALA A 176 -7.43 -5.90 -4.38
C ALA A 176 -6.25 -6.05 -3.40
N ALA A 177 -5.15 -5.31 -3.59
CA ALA A 177 -4.02 -5.28 -2.66
C ALA A 177 -4.40 -4.70 -1.29
N LEU A 178 -5.26 -3.68 -1.26
CA LEU A 178 -5.79 -3.10 -0.03
C LEU A 178 -6.70 -4.09 0.72
N VAL A 179 -7.56 -4.81 0.00
CA VAL A 179 -8.41 -5.87 0.58
C VAL A 179 -7.54 -6.99 1.14
N PHE A 180 -6.51 -7.43 0.41
CA PHE A 180 -5.59 -8.44 0.89
C PHE A 180 -4.86 -7.97 2.15
N LEU A 181 -4.36 -6.75 2.17
CA LEU A 181 -3.67 -6.17 3.33
C LEU A 181 -4.61 -6.03 4.54
N ALA A 182 -5.87 -5.64 4.34
CA ALA A 182 -6.87 -5.60 5.41
C ALA A 182 -7.12 -7.00 6.03
N LYS A 183 -7.15 -8.04 5.21
CA LYS A 183 -7.32 -9.43 5.67
C LYS A 183 -6.07 -10.05 6.28
N ALA A 184 -4.89 -9.63 5.81
CA ALA A 184 -3.59 -10.09 6.26
C ALA A 184 -3.17 -9.47 7.61
N VAL A 185 -3.76 -8.33 7.99
CA VAL A 185 -3.62 -7.76 9.34
C VAL A 185 -4.29 -8.71 10.35
N PRO A 186 -3.55 -9.28 11.32
CA PRO A 186 -4.14 -10.16 12.32
C PRO A 186 -5.22 -9.43 13.14
N PRO A 187 -6.27 -10.14 13.60
CA PRO A 187 -7.25 -9.56 14.50
C PRO A 187 -6.54 -9.14 15.80
N GLY A 188 -6.69 -7.88 16.19
CA GLY A 188 -5.97 -7.29 17.34
C GLY A 188 -4.55 -6.79 17.04
N ALA A 189 -4.15 -6.68 15.78
CA ALA A 189 -2.93 -5.97 15.43
C ALA A 189 -3.00 -4.52 15.93
N VAL A 190 -1.93 -4.03 16.53
CA VAL A 190 -1.86 -2.66 17.02
C VAL A 190 -1.02 -1.79 16.09
N ASP A 191 -1.41 -0.52 15.98
CA ASP A 191 -0.69 0.52 15.27
C ASP A 191 0.57 0.93 16.04
N SER A 192 1.37 1.85 15.49
CA SER A 192 2.60 2.34 16.15
C SER A 192 2.37 3.03 17.50
N SER A 193 1.11 3.31 17.86
CA SER A 193 0.69 3.86 19.15
C SER A 193 0.07 2.82 20.09
N GLY A 194 0.08 1.54 19.71
CA GLY A 194 -0.49 0.45 20.51
C GLY A 194 -2.01 0.34 20.43
N GLN A 195 -2.67 1.05 19.51
CA GLN A 195 -4.12 1.00 19.31
C GLN A 195 -4.51 -0.05 18.25
N PRO A 196 -5.62 -0.77 18.40
CA PRO A 196 -6.03 -1.77 17.41
C PRO A 196 -6.24 -1.15 16.03
N VAL A 197 -5.64 -1.76 15.00
CA VAL A 197 -5.81 -1.40 13.60
C VAL A 197 -7.20 -1.85 13.15
N ASP A 198 -8.03 -0.89 12.76
CA ASP A 198 -9.33 -1.17 12.16
C ASP A 198 -9.17 -1.49 10.67
N ALA A 199 -9.13 -2.78 10.36
CA ALA A 199 -9.00 -3.29 9.00
C ALA A 199 -10.18 -2.90 8.09
N LEU A 200 -11.40 -2.75 8.64
CA LEU A 200 -12.58 -2.35 7.88
C LEU A 200 -12.49 -0.88 7.51
N LEU A 201 -12.05 -0.04 8.44
CA LEU A 201 -11.83 1.38 8.18
C LEU A 201 -10.70 1.61 7.18
N TYR A 202 -9.61 0.85 7.29
CA TYR A 202 -8.54 0.86 6.32
C TYR A 202 -9.08 0.47 4.92
N ALA A 203 -9.75 -0.68 4.82
CA ALA A 203 -10.34 -1.13 3.55
C ALA A 203 -11.34 -0.13 2.97
N ALA A 204 -12.20 0.48 3.79
CA ALA A 204 -13.16 1.49 3.36
C ALA A 204 -12.46 2.75 2.83
N THR A 205 -11.50 3.29 3.57
CA THR A 205 -10.80 4.54 3.21
C THR A 205 -10.05 4.42 1.89
N TRP A 206 -9.39 3.28 1.68
CA TRP A 206 -8.63 3.06 0.47
C TRP A 206 -9.47 2.52 -0.68
N GLY A 207 -10.53 1.76 -0.40
CA GLY A 207 -11.55 1.38 -1.36
C GLY A 207 -12.31 2.57 -1.95
N LEU A 208 -12.35 3.71 -1.24
CA LEU A 208 -12.87 4.97 -1.78
C LEU A 208 -11.96 5.60 -2.84
N GLN A 209 -10.64 5.36 -2.83
CA GLN A 209 -9.71 6.06 -3.72
C GLN A 209 -9.98 5.82 -5.21
N PRO A 210 -10.21 4.58 -5.68
CA PRO A 210 -10.65 4.32 -7.05
C PRO A 210 -11.93 5.06 -7.44
N LEU A 211 -12.89 5.16 -6.52
CA LEU A 211 -14.18 5.82 -6.72
C LEU A 211 -14.00 7.34 -6.80
N LEU A 212 -13.18 7.91 -5.92
CA LEU A 212 -12.79 9.32 -5.92
C LEU A 212 -12.04 9.71 -7.20
N ALA A 213 -11.18 8.83 -7.71
CA ALA A 213 -10.44 9.03 -8.94
C ALA A 213 -11.32 8.97 -10.21
N ASN A 214 -12.45 8.26 -10.16
CA ASN A 214 -13.34 8.05 -11.31
C ASN A 214 -14.78 8.48 -11.05
N PRO A 215 -15.09 9.80 -10.97
CA PRO A 215 -16.44 10.29 -10.66
C PRO A 215 -17.55 9.77 -11.58
N ARG A 216 -17.25 9.54 -12.86
CA ARG A 216 -18.21 8.99 -13.83
C ARG A 216 -18.64 7.57 -13.49
N GLU A 217 -17.69 6.72 -13.14
CA GLU A 217 -17.98 5.35 -12.74
C GLU A 217 -18.75 5.33 -11.42
N THR A 218 -18.37 6.22 -10.49
CA THR A 218 -19.03 6.38 -9.19
C THR A 218 -20.50 6.82 -9.29
N ALA A 219 -20.89 7.50 -10.36
CA ALA A 219 -22.29 7.88 -10.59
C ALA A 219 -23.20 6.68 -10.97
N THR A 220 -22.64 5.49 -11.26
CA THR A 220 -23.45 4.28 -11.50
C THR A 220 -24.08 3.75 -10.20
N PRO A 221 -25.25 3.08 -10.24
CA PRO A 221 -25.97 2.69 -9.01
C PRO A 221 -25.15 1.83 -8.03
N ASP A 222 -24.42 0.83 -8.55
CA ASP A 222 -23.66 -0.10 -7.70
C ASP A 222 -22.41 0.56 -7.11
N ALA A 223 -21.70 1.36 -7.90
CA ALA A 223 -20.53 2.10 -7.43
C ALA A 223 -20.92 3.21 -6.44
N TRP A 224 -22.06 3.87 -6.68
CA TRP A 224 -22.62 4.88 -5.76
C TRP A 224 -22.95 4.28 -4.40
N ALA A 225 -23.62 3.13 -4.35
CA ALA A 225 -23.93 2.47 -3.09
C ALA A 225 -22.66 2.11 -2.30
N LYS A 226 -21.62 1.62 -2.99
CA LYS A 226 -20.31 1.35 -2.38
C LYS A 226 -19.63 2.63 -1.88
N PHE A 227 -19.71 3.71 -2.65
CA PHE A 227 -19.17 5.02 -2.27
C PHE A 227 -19.83 5.54 -0.99
N VAL A 228 -21.17 5.59 -0.94
CA VAL A 228 -21.91 6.06 0.23
C VAL A 228 -21.59 5.23 1.47
N ALA A 229 -21.58 3.89 1.34
CA ALA A 229 -21.24 3.00 2.44
C ALA A 229 -19.80 3.25 2.94
N GLY A 230 -18.83 3.36 2.03
CA GLY A 230 -17.44 3.64 2.36
C GLY A 230 -17.26 4.98 3.08
N VAL A 231 -17.88 6.05 2.59
CA VAL A 231 -17.80 7.38 3.22
C VAL A 231 -18.42 7.36 4.62
N ARG A 232 -19.58 6.72 4.81
CA ARG A 232 -20.22 6.60 6.14
C ARG A 232 -19.38 5.79 7.13
N THR A 233 -18.72 4.72 6.68
CA THR A 233 -17.75 3.98 7.51
C THR A 233 -16.60 4.88 7.95
N VAL A 234 -16.04 5.69 7.03
CA VAL A 234 -14.98 6.66 7.37
C VAL A 234 -15.48 7.70 8.37
N LEU A 235 -16.63 8.32 8.11
CA LEU A 235 -17.22 9.34 8.99
C LEU A 235 -17.48 8.80 10.41
N ALA A 236 -17.99 7.58 10.53
CA ALA A 236 -18.23 6.93 11.81
C ALA A 236 -16.92 6.71 12.60
N ALA A 237 -15.83 6.37 11.93
CA ALA A 237 -14.54 6.25 12.60
C ALA A 237 -13.91 7.61 12.94
N LEU A 238 -14.09 8.62 12.09
CA LEU A 238 -13.62 9.97 12.36
C LEU A 238 -14.32 10.59 13.57
N SER A 239 -15.60 10.28 13.80
CA SER A 239 -16.33 10.75 14.99
C SER A 239 -15.92 10.00 16.26
N ALA A 240 -15.51 8.74 16.15
CA ALA A 240 -15.02 7.95 17.28
C ALA A 240 -13.62 8.37 17.77
N GLN A 241 -12.83 9.09 16.95
CA GLN A 241 -11.47 9.50 17.27
C GLN A 241 -11.33 11.02 17.23
N PRO A 242 -10.95 11.72 18.31
CA PRO A 242 -10.73 13.16 18.25
C PRO A 242 -9.56 13.47 17.30
N ALA A 243 -9.79 14.42 16.38
CA ALA A 243 -8.73 14.94 15.52
C ALA A 243 -7.67 15.63 16.40
N GLN A 244 -6.41 15.35 16.12
CA GLN A 244 -5.27 16.00 16.73
C GLN A 244 -4.64 16.95 15.73
N VAL A 245 -4.39 18.17 16.19
CA VAL A 245 -3.40 19.03 15.55
C VAL A 245 -2.05 18.39 15.82
N ALA A 246 -1.21 18.25 14.81
CA ALA A 246 0.16 17.79 15.03
C ALA A 246 0.79 18.62 16.16
N ALA A 247 1.17 17.96 17.26
CA ALA A 247 1.82 18.62 18.39
C ALA A 247 3.19 19.13 17.92
N GLY A 248 3.23 20.39 17.50
CA GLY A 248 4.40 21.01 16.87
C GLY A 248 4.11 22.06 15.79
N ALA A 249 2.85 22.52 15.63
CA ALA A 249 2.51 23.56 14.64
C ALA A 249 2.31 24.97 15.23
N THR A 250 2.73 25.25 16.46
CA THR A 250 2.91 26.63 16.92
C THR A 250 4.26 27.13 16.43
N GLY A 251 4.28 27.63 15.18
CA GLY A 251 5.42 28.35 14.60
C GLY A 251 6.29 27.58 13.60
N ALA A 252 5.70 26.84 12.66
CA ALA A 252 6.45 26.25 11.54
C ALA A 252 5.67 26.34 10.22
N ALA A 253 5.47 27.57 9.74
CA ALA A 253 5.29 27.79 8.31
C ALA A 253 6.68 27.72 7.66
N GLY A 254 7.12 26.52 7.26
CA GLY A 254 8.46 26.37 6.69
C GLY A 254 8.80 24.95 6.23
N ALA A 255 8.68 24.75 4.92
CA ALA A 255 9.49 23.86 4.09
C ALA A 255 9.38 22.34 4.25
N GLY A 256 8.35 21.78 3.60
CA GLY A 256 8.43 20.52 2.87
C GLY A 256 8.40 20.78 1.36
N GLY A 257 9.42 21.48 0.84
CA GLY A 257 9.60 21.72 -0.59
C GLY A 257 10.11 20.47 -1.30
N GLY A 258 9.23 19.49 -1.45
CA GLY A 258 9.38 18.40 -2.42
C GLY A 258 8.23 18.52 -3.42
N GLU A 259 8.57 18.89 -4.65
CA GLU A 259 7.68 18.76 -5.79
C GLU A 259 7.45 17.27 -6.02
N GLY A 260 6.36 16.77 -5.45
CA GLY A 260 6.00 15.38 -5.44
C GLY A 260 4.78 15.24 -4.54
N THR A 261 3.64 14.94 -5.15
CA THR A 261 2.41 14.54 -4.47
C THR A 261 2.75 13.71 -3.23
N VAL A 262 2.54 14.26 -2.03
CA VAL A 262 2.72 13.50 -0.78
C VAL A 262 1.64 12.42 -0.80
N GLY A 263 2.01 11.26 -1.32
CA GLY A 263 1.13 10.11 -1.38
C GLY A 263 0.69 9.76 0.03
N TYR A 264 -0.60 9.51 0.19
CA TYR A 264 -1.13 9.00 1.44
C TYR A 264 -0.36 7.73 1.84
N LEU A 265 0.15 7.64 3.07
CA LEU A 265 0.82 6.42 3.53
C LEU A 265 -0.20 5.30 3.64
N SER A 266 -0.15 4.32 2.75
CA SER A 266 -0.99 3.11 2.79
C SER A 266 -0.55 2.10 3.86
N SER A 267 0.05 2.56 4.96
CA SER A 267 0.48 1.65 6.02
C SER A 267 -0.65 1.48 7.03
N PRO A 268 -1.20 0.28 7.23
CA PRO A 268 -2.28 0.03 8.19
C PRO A 268 -1.82 0.30 9.64
N GLN A 269 -0.52 0.17 9.92
CA GLN A 269 0.07 0.45 11.24
C GLN A 269 0.28 1.94 11.52
N LEU A 270 0.23 2.79 10.50
CA LEU A 270 0.34 4.25 10.64
C LEU A 270 -1.00 4.94 10.38
N PHE A 271 -1.98 4.19 9.88
CA PHE A 271 -3.25 4.72 9.45
C PHE A 271 -4.07 5.33 10.59
N GLY A 272 -4.00 4.75 11.80
CA GLY A 272 -4.58 5.35 13.01
C GLY A 272 -4.00 6.73 13.33
N LEU A 273 -2.69 6.93 13.11
CA LEU A 273 -2.06 8.25 13.27
C LEU A 273 -2.47 9.23 12.18
N GLN A 274 -2.58 8.78 10.93
CA GLN A 274 -3.06 9.62 9.83
C GLN A 274 -4.51 10.04 10.00
N LEU A 275 -5.36 9.14 10.50
CA LEU A 275 -6.74 9.46 10.83
C LEU A 275 -6.84 10.47 11.96
N ARG A 276 -5.85 10.60 12.84
CA ARG A 276 -5.83 11.66 13.86
C ARG A 276 -5.38 13.00 13.27
N ASP A 277 -4.61 12.99 12.19
CA ASP A 277 -4.14 14.22 11.55
C ASP A 277 -5.28 15.02 10.90
N ALA A 278 -5.43 16.28 11.32
CA ALA A 278 -6.48 17.17 10.82
C ALA A 278 -6.33 17.51 9.33
N THR A 279 -5.10 17.58 8.81
CA THR A 279 -4.82 17.88 7.40
C THR A 279 -5.28 16.73 6.51
N PHE A 280 -4.98 15.49 6.91
CA PHE A 280 -5.43 14.29 6.22
C PHE A 280 -6.96 14.20 6.19
N ARG A 281 -7.61 14.41 7.35
CA ARG A 281 -9.09 14.44 7.43
C ARG A 281 -9.68 15.47 6.47
N ARG A 282 -9.15 16.70 6.48
CA ARG A 282 -9.60 17.77 5.59
C ARG A 282 -9.41 17.39 4.14
N ALA A 283 -8.24 16.87 3.75
CA ALA A 283 -7.97 16.47 2.38
C ALA A 283 -8.94 15.39 1.88
N LEU A 284 -9.17 14.35 2.67
CA LEU A 284 -10.08 13.25 2.32
C LEU A 284 -11.53 13.73 2.18
N LEU A 285 -12.02 14.51 3.15
CA LEU A 285 -13.39 15.02 3.15
C LEU A 285 -13.62 16.06 2.03
N VAL A 286 -12.62 16.86 1.71
CA VAL A 286 -12.66 17.77 0.54
C VAL A 286 -12.76 16.97 -0.75
N GLN A 287 -12.01 15.89 -0.93
CA GLN A 287 -12.14 15.03 -2.12
C GLN A 287 -13.55 14.45 -2.26
N VAL A 288 -14.17 14.03 -1.15
CA VAL A 288 -15.55 13.58 -1.11
C VAL A 288 -16.51 14.68 -1.59
N LEU A 289 -16.37 15.91 -1.09
CA LEU A 289 -17.20 17.04 -1.52
C LEU A 289 -17.01 17.40 -3.01
N VAL A 290 -15.77 17.34 -3.51
CA VAL A 290 -15.47 17.56 -4.93
C VAL A 290 -16.14 16.50 -5.80
N LEU A 291 -16.10 15.22 -5.39
CA LEU A 291 -16.81 14.15 -6.11
C LEU A 291 -18.32 14.36 -6.04
N LEU A 292 -18.87 14.67 -4.87
CA LEU A 292 -20.30 14.94 -4.69
C LEU A 292 -20.76 16.03 -5.65
N GLN A 293 -20.01 17.13 -5.80
CA GLN A 293 -20.32 18.16 -6.78
C GLN A 293 -20.18 17.66 -8.23
N ALA A 294 -19.18 16.83 -8.54
CA ALA A 294 -18.93 16.33 -9.88
C ALA A 294 -20.03 15.38 -10.40
N VAL A 295 -20.63 14.56 -9.53
CA VAL A 295 -21.67 13.59 -9.93
C VAL A 295 -23.08 14.20 -10.05
N GLN A 296 -23.24 15.46 -9.64
CA GLN A 296 -24.52 16.18 -9.69
C GLN A 296 -24.91 16.65 -11.09
N GLY A 297 -23.93 16.90 -11.97
CA GLY A 297 -24.21 17.47 -13.29
C GLY A 297 -23.27 16.96 -14.38
N PRO A 298 -23.79 16.59 -15.56
CA PRO A 298 -23.00 15.90 -16.57
C PRO A 298 -21.98 16.85 -17.21
N VAL A 299 -20.68 16.49 -17.24
CA VAL A 299 -19.66 17.31 -17.92
C VAL A 299 -19.86 17.29 -19.43
N LYS A 300 -20.14 16.12 -20.00
CA LYS A 300 -20.66 15.93 -21.35
C LYS A 300 -22.09 15.37 -21.27
N ALA A 301 -22.95 15.65 -22.25
CA ALA A 301 -24.36 15.23 -22.22
C ALA A 301 -24.58 13.71 -21.98
N ALA A 302 -23.61 12.87 -22.35
CA ALA A 302 -23.67 11.42 -22.17
C ALA A 302 -23.03 10.92 -20.83
N ASP A 303 -22.45 11.82 -20.04
CA ASP A 303 -21.80 11.44 -18.79
C ASP A 303 -22.87 11.01 -17.77
N PRO A 304 -22.68 9.89 -17.07
CA PRO A 304 -23.61 9.41 -16.05
C PRO A 304 -23.65 10.39 -14.87
N THR A 305 -24.86 10.63 -14.36
CA THR A 305 -25.11 11.44 -13.16
C THR A 305 -26.04 10.73 -12.20
N LEU A 306 -26.13 11.24 -10.98
CA LEU A 306 -27.05 10.72 -9.98
C LEU A 306 -28.50 10.78 -10.46
N ARG A 307 -29.23 9.69 -10.22
CA ARG A 307 -30.67 9.60 -10.47
C ARG A 307 -31.43 10.38 -9.41
N ALA A 308 -32.67 10.78 -9.73
CA ALA A 308 -33.54 11.51 -8.79
C ALA A 308 -33.70 10.83 -7.42
N LYS A 309 -33.66 9.49 -7.35
CA LYS A 309 -33.73 8.74 -6.09
C LYS A 309 -32.47 8.84 -5.24
N GLN A 310 -31.30 9.09 -5.84
CA GLN A 310 -30.01 9.20 -5.15
C GLN A 310 -29.73 10.63 -4.66
N GLN A 311 -30.42 11.63 -5.22
CA GLN A 311 -30.28 13.04 -4.86
C GLN A 311 -30.46 13.36 -3.36
N PRO A 312 -31.51 12.89 -2.66
CA PRO A 312 -31.65 13.16 -1.23
C PRO A 312 -30.55 12.49 -0.41
N GLU A 313 -30.06 11.33 -0.82
CA GLU A 313 -28.96 10.64 -0.15
C GLU A 313 -27.64 11.40 -0.34
N ALA A 314 -27.37 11.93 -1.54
CA ALA A 314 -26.20 12.75 -1.80
C ALA A 314 -26.21 14.03 -0.95
N ALA A 315 -27.35 14.71 -0.84
CA ALA A 315 -27.49 15.91 -0.02
C ALA A 315 -27.30 15.62 1.49
N ALA A 316 -27.82 14.49 1.97
CA ALA A 316 -27.60 14.05 3.35
C ALA A 316 -26.12 13.77 3.61
N LEU A 317 -25.47 13.02 2.70
CA LEU A 317 -24.04 12.71 2.81
C LEU A 317 -23.17 13.98 2.77
N GLU A 318 -23.52 14.93 1.90
CA GLU A 318 -22.84 16.24 1.84
C GLU A 318 -22.93 16.98 3.18
N ALA A 319 -24.10 16.99 3.82
CA ALA A 319 -24.28 17.61 5.13
C ALA A 319 -23.46 16.91 6.23
N GLU A 320 -23.43 15.57 6.24
CA GLU A 320 -22.60 14.77 7.16
C GLU A 320 -21.10 15.11 7.00
N VAL A 321 -20.63 15.24 5.75
CA VAL A 321 -19.22 15.57 5.45
C VAL A 321 -18.86 16.98 5.87
N TYR A 322 -19.74 17.96 5.65
CA TYR A 322 -19.52 19.32 6.16
C TYR A 322 -19.48 19.35 7.69
N ALA A 323 -20.38 18.65 8.38
CA ALA A 323 -20.37 18.57 9.83
C ALA A 323 -19.05 17.97 10.36
N ALA A 324 -18.53 16.94 9.70
CA ALA A 324 -17.23 16.34 10.05
C ALA A 324 -16.06 17.30 9.80
N LEU A 325 -16.10 18.11 8.73
CA LEU A 325 -15.10 19.16 8.48
C LEU A 325 -15.15 20.29 9.51
N GLU A 326 -16.34 20.73 9.90
CA GLU A 326 -16.53 21.76 10.94
C GLU A 326 -15.99 21.30 12.30
N ALA A 327 -16.05 19.99 12.57
CA ALA A 327 -15.51 19.36 13.77
C ALA A 327 -13.98 19.22 13.78
N THR A 328 -13.28 19.55 12.67
CA THR A 328 -11.81 19.55 12.66
C THR A 328 -11.24 20.73 13.46
N PRO A 329 -10.13 20.54 14.20
CA PRO A 329 -9.47 21.62 14.95
C PRO A 329 -8.89 22.68 14.00
N ASP A 330 -8.41 23.81 14.53
CA ASP A 330 -7.88 24.96 13.77
C ASP A 330 -8.93 25.62 12.85
N ASP A 331 -9.97 26.19 13.45
CA ASP A 331 -11.03 26.95 12.77
C ASP A 331 -11.79 26.19 11.68
N GLY A 332 -12.20 24.94 11.96
CA GLY A 332 -12.97 24.10 11.02
C GLY A 332 -14.18 24.81 10.38
N LYS A 333 -14.91 25.65 11.14
CA LYS A 333 -16.02 26.47 10.60
C LYS A 333 -15.57 27.51 9.58
N ALA A 334 -14.46 28.20 9.82
CA ALA A 334 -13.92 29.16 8.86
C ALA A 334 -13.39 28.45 7.61
N PHE A 335 -12.74 27.29 7.78
CA PHE A 335 -12.32 26.43 6.68
C PHE A 335 -13.51 26.01 5.81
N VAL A 336 -14.62 25.55 6.42
CA VAL A 336 -15.84 25.17 5.69
C VAL A 336 -16.48 26.36 4.98
N ALA A 337 -16.51 27.54 5.60
CA ALA A 337 -17.01 28.75 4.95
C ALA A 337 -16.18 29.11 3.69
N ALA A 338 -14.85 29.03 3.78
CA ALA A 338 -13.96 29.25 2.64
C ALA A 338 -14.16 28.17 1.55
N LEU A 339 -14.23 26.90 1.94
CA LEU A 339 -14.43 25.77 1.03
C LEU A 339 -15.74 25.87 0.25
N ARG A 340 -16.86 26.22 0.92
CA ARG A 340 -18.14 26.48 0.25
C ARG A 340 -18.02 27.59 -0.80
N GLY A 341 -17.22 28.62 -0.53
CA GLY A 341 -16.92 29.67 -1.50
C GLY A 341 -16.15 29.15 -2.72
N VAL A 342 -15.14 28.29 -2.50
CA VAL A 342 -14.35 27.67 -3.57
C VAL A 342 -15.21 26.75 -4.44
N LEU A 343 -16.00 25.87 -3.83
CA LEU A 343 -16.86 24.91 -4.54
C LEU A 343 -17.95 25.62 -5.37
N ARG A 344 -18.58 26.67 -4.80
CA ARG A 344 -19.54 27.52 -5.53
C ARG A 344 -18.89 28.21 -6.74
N ARG A 345 -17.67 28.71 -6.58
CA ARG A 345 -16.92 29.30 -7.70
C ARG A 345 -16.59 28.26 -8.77
N ALA A 346 -16.19 27.06 -8.35
CA ALA A 346 -15.92 25.95 -9.27
C ALA A 346 -17.18 25.56 -10.05
N GLU A 347 -18.36 25.58 -9.42
CA GLU A 347 -19.64 25.37 -10.09
C GLU A 347 -19.90 26.42 -11.18
N GLY A 348 -19.76 27.71 -10.84
CA GLY A 348 -19.90 28.79 -11.81
C GLY A 348 -18.91 28.68 -12.97
N TRP A 349 -17.67 28.25 -12.71
CA TRP A 349 -16.67 28.01 -13.74
C TRP A 349 -17.07 26.87 -14.71
N VAL A 350 -17.63 25.78 -14.17
CA VAL A 350 -18.14 24.67 -14.98
C VAL A 350 -19.34 25.12 -15.82
N GLN A 351 -20.28 25.88 -15.25
CA GLN A 351 -21.43 26.42 -15.97
C GLN A 351 -21.00 27.36 -17.09
N TRP A 352 -20.06 28.28 -16.84
CA TRP A 352 -19.50 29.18 -17.85
C TRP A 352 -18.85 28.41 -19.00
N LYS A 353 -18.04 27.38 -18.71
CA LYS A 353 -17.44 26.51 -19.74
C LYS A 353 -18.49 25.73 -20.56
N ARG A 354 -19.70 25.56 -20.05
CA ARG A 354 -20.84 24.95 -20.76
C ARG A 354 -21.67 25.96 -21.58
N GLY A 355 -21.20 27.21 -21.70
CA GLY A 355 -21.92 28.28 -22.39
C GLY A 355 -22.89 29.07 -21.50
N GLY A 356 -22.85 28.85 -20.18
CA GLY A 356 -23.58 29.64 -19.20
C GLY A 356 -22.96 31.02 -18.93
N PRO A 357 -23.59 31.84 -18.07
CA PRO A 357 -23.07 33.15 -17.71
C PRO A 357 -21.72 33.04 -16.98
N PRO A 358 -20.85 34.08 -17.06
CA PRO A 358 -19.59 34.09 -16.32
C PRO A 358 -19.84 34.00 -14.81
N PRO A 359 -18.92 33.36 -14.06
CA PRO A 359 -19.04 33.28 -12.60
C PRO A 359 -19.11 34.68 -11.98
N ALA A 360 -19.88 34.81 -10.91
CA ALA A 360 -20.05 36.08 -10.22
C ALA A 360 -18.68 36.68 -9.82
N PRO A 361 -18.48 38.00 -10.04
CA PRO A 361 -17.23 38.65 -9.65
C PRO A 361 -17.02 38.52 -8.14
N ALA A 362 -15.75 38.53 -7.72
CA ALA A 362 -15.42 38.55 -6.30
C ALA A 362 -16.12 39.76 -5.61
N PRO A 363 -16.55 39.62 -4.34
CA PRO A 363 -17.03 40.76 -3.57
C PRO A 363 -16.04 41.92 -3.65
N LYS A 364 -16.52 43.16 -3.78
CA LYS A 364 -15.65 44.34 -3.89
C LYS A 364 -14.69 44.51 -2.70
N ASP A 365 -15.08 43.98 -1.54
CA ASP A 365 -14.30 44.01 -0.30
C ASP A 365 -13.48 42.72 -0.06
N ALA A 366 -13.44 41.81 -1.04
CA ALA A 366 -12.62 40.62 -0.94
C ALA A 366 -11.14 41.03 -0.97
N LYS A 367 -10.44 40.85 0.16
CA LYS A 367 -8.98 40.91 0.17
C LYS A 367 -8.46 39.94 -0.90
N ALA A 368 -7.61 40.46 -1.79
CA ALA A 368 -6.86 39.61 -2.71
C ALA A 368 -6.18 38.52 -1.89
N CYS A 369 -6.29 37.27 -2.36
CA CYS A 369 -5.49 36.19 -1.79
C CYS A 369 -4.03 36.63 -1.98
N PRO A 370 -3.24 36.83 -0.91
CA PRO A 370 -1.84 37.20 -1.07
C PRO A 370 -1.17 36.12 -1.91
N ASP A 371 -0.26 36.52 -2.80
CA ASP A 371 0.56 35.56 -3.53
C ASP A 371 1.21 34.63 -2.51
N TYR A 372 1.13 33.32 -2.76
CA TYR A 372 1.79 32.35 -1.90
C TYR A 372 3.30 32.49 -2.07
N GLU A 373 3.91 33.30 -1.21
CA GLU A 373 5.35 33.33 -1.04
C GLU A 373 5.75 32.19 -0.10
N ARG A 374 6.53 31.24 -0.62
CA ARG A 374 7.09 30.17 0.21
C ARG A 374 7.90 30.84 1.33
N PRO A 375 7.62 30.57 2.62
CA PRO A 375 8.38 31.15 3.71
C PRO A 375 9.88 30.85 3.53
N PRO A 376 10.77 31.81 3.80
CA PRO A 376 12.20 31.51 3.86
C PRO A 376 12.43 30.38 4.88
N LEU A 377 13.33 29.45 4.55
CA LEU A 377 13.71 28.35 5.44
C LEU A 377 14.09 28.91 6.81
N GLU A 378 13.53 28.35 7.89
CA GLU A 378 13.88 28.70 9.26
C GLU A 378 15.41 28.68 9.45
N PRO A 379 16.03 29.77 9.96
CA PRO A 379 17.46 29.80 10.25
C PRO A 379 17.86 28.62 11.15
N GLY A 380 18.93 27.92 10.79
CA GLY A 380 19.39 26.73 11.53
C GLY A 380 18.65 25.43 11.20
N LEU A 381 17.68 25.41 10.27
CA LEU A 381 17.06 24.16 9.80
C LEU A 381 18.11 23.20 9.19
N ALA A 382 19.07 23.73 8.44
CA ALA A 382 20.17 22.92 7.89
C ALA A 382 21.05 22.30 8.99
N GLU A 383 21.35 23.04 10.06
CA GLU A 383 22.11 22.55 11.21
C GLU A 383 21.31 21.50 11.99
N ARG A 384 20.01 21.71 12.19
CA ARG A 384 19.13 20.73 12.88
C ARG A 384 18.94 19.45 12.07
N VAL A 385 18.88 19.56 10.74
CA VAL A 385 18.85 18.40 9.83
C VAL A 385 20.19 17.67 9.91
N ALA A 386 21.33 18.38 9.84
CA ALA A 386 22.65 17.78 9.98
C ALA A 386 22.85 17.12 11.36
N GLU A 387 22.39 17.73 12.45
CA GLU A 387 22.39 17.14 13.79
C GLU A 387 21.50 15.88 13.87
N GLY A 388 20.35 15.91 13.20
CA GLY A 388 19.44 14.78 13.11
C GLY A 388 20.06 13.59 12.36
N GLU A 389 20.70 13.87 11.22
CA GLU A 389 21.43 12.89 10.42
C GLU A 389 22.62 12.31 11.20
N GLN A 390 23.38 13.14 11.92
CA GLN A 390 24.47 12.68 12.78
C GLN A 390 23.98 11.82 13.95
N LYS A 391 22.87 12.19 14.60
CA LYS A 391 22.25 11.39 15.66
C LYS A 391 21.73 10.05 15.12
N ALA A 392 21.15 10.03 13.93
CA ALA A 392 20.69 8.81 13.27
C ALA A 392 21.86 7.90 12.88
N ALA A 393 22.95 8.46 12.33
CA ALA A 393 24.16 7.72 12.02
C ALA A 393 24.82 7.13 13.27
N ALA A 394 24.89 7.90 14.37
CA ALA A 394 25.41 7.41 15.65
C ALA A 394 24.54 6.30 16.26
N ALA A 395 23.21 6.41 16.15
CA ALA A 395 22.28 5.37 16.59
C ALA A 395 22.43 4.09 15.74
N ALA A 396 22.60 4.23 14.43
CA ALA A 396 22.84 3.11 13.52
C ALA A 396 24.18 2.42 13.82
N ALA A 397 25.24 3.18 14.08
CA ALA A 397 26.54 2.64 14.46
C ALA A 397 26.50 1.89 15.80
N ARG A 398 25.76 2.41 16.80
CA ARG A 398 25.54 1.72 18.09
C ARG A 398 24.71 0.44 17.92
N ALA A 399 23.70 0.45 17.05
CA ALA A 399 22.91 -0.72 16.73
C ALA A 399 23.74 -1.79 16.00
N GLN A 400 24.65 -1.37 15.13
CA GLN A 400 25.58 -2.25 14.42
C GLN A 400 26.62 -2.86 15.38
N ALA A 401 27.24 -2.05 16.24
CA ALA A 401 28.18 -2.53 17.26
C ALA A 401 27.53 -3.51 18.27
N ARG A 402 26.22 -3.38 18.53
CA ARG A 402 25.44 -4.35 19.33
C ARG A 402 25.10 -5.64 18.59
N ARG A 403 25.19 -5.66 17.27
CA ARG A 403 25.00 -6.86 16.44
C ARG A 403 26.31 -7.61 16.20
N ASP A 404 27.42 -6.87 16.23
CA ASP A 404 28.77 -7.40 16.01
C ASP A 404 29.44 -7.88 17.32
N ALA A 405 28.82 -7.62 18.48
CA ALA A 405 29.14 -8.17 19.80
C ALA A 405 28.12 -9.24 20.18
#